data_AF-A0A0K0EDL7-F1
#
_entry.id   AF-A0A0K0EDL7-F1
#
_cell.length_a   1.000
_cell.length_b   1.000
_cell.length_c   1.000
_cell.angle_alpha   90.00
_cell.angle_beta   90.00
_cell.angle_gamma   90.00
#
_symmetry.space_group_name_H-M   'P 1'
#
loop_
_entity.id
_entity.type
_entity.pdbx_description
1 polymer ?
#
loop_
_entity_poly.entity_id
_entity_poly.type
_entity_poly.pdbx_seq_one_letter_code
_entity_poly.pdbx_strand_id
1 'polypeptide(L)'
;MVKLPEVSMFDKDSMKATEWLKQLKEYIEDNRLSDEEAKNFFLEKIPFETYNHLQNLLEPKMISDSDVSIKKILDLFGDLYRYYRSITEYGLVEENVLANEEDHDDVVL
;
A
#
# COMPACT_ATOMS: atom_id res chain seq x y z
N MET A 1 -17.99 7.65 -25.29
CA MET A 1 -17.52 7.87 -23.92
C MET A 1 -17.20 6.50 -23.34
N VAL A 2 -15.93 6.15 -23.24
CA VAL A 2 -15.51 4.93 -22.51
C VAL A 2 -15.74 5.25 -21.04
N LYS A 3 -16.66 4.54 -20.39
CA LYS A 3 -16.70 4.50 -18.92
C LYS A 3 -15.47 3.70 -18.50
N LEU A 4 -14.38 4.38 -18.18
CA LEU A 4 -13.22 3.73 -17.58
C LEU A 4 -13.67 3.08 -16.26
N PRO A 5 -13.15 1.89 -15.92
CA PRO A 5 -13.43 1.27 -14.64
C PRO A 5 -13.03 2.25 -13.53
N GLU A 6 -13.98 2.59 -12.67
CA GLU A 6 -13.74 3.42 -11.50
C GLU A 6 -12.73 2.69 -10.62
N VAL A 7 -11.56 3.30 -10.36
CA VAL A 7 -10.57 2.72 -9.43
C VAL A 7 -11.28 2.45 -8.11
N SER A 8 -11.29 1.18 -7.68
CA SER A 8 -11.94 0.78 -6.44
C SER A 8 -11.19 1.36 -5.24
N MET A 9 -11.84 1.40 -4.07
CA MET A 9 -11.11 1.63 -2.83
C MET A 9 -10.02 0.56 -2.68
N PHE A 10 -8.86 0.97 -2.17
CA PHE A 10 -7.74 0.09 -1.89
C PHE A 10 -8.11 -0.81 -0.72
N ASP A 11 -8.04 -2.11 -0.97
CA ASP A 11 -8.20 -3.15 0.02
C ASP A 11 -7.06 -4.15 -0.16
N LYS A 12 -6.22 -4.23 0.86
CA LYS A 12 -5.02 -5.08 0.89
C LYS A 12 -5.36 -6.57 0.81
N ASP A 13 -6.58 -6.97 1.21
CA ASP A 13 -7.03 -8.36 1.24
C ASP A 13 -7.68 -8.76 -0.09
N SER A 14 -8.25 -7.80 -0.82
CA SER A 14 -8.96 -8.04 -2.09
C SER A 14 -8.06 -7.93 -3.33
N MET A 15 -7.03 -7.07 -3.31
CA MET A 15 -6.17 -6.81 -4.48
C MET A 15 -4.73 -6.54 -4.09
N LYS A 16 -3.78 -7.04 -4.89
CA LYS A 16 -2.36 -6.73 -4.67
C LYS A 16 -2.13 -5.23 -4.84
N ALA A 17 -1.42 -4.62 -3.89
CA ALA A 17 -1.06 -3.19 -3.94
C ALA A 17 -0.41 -2.78 -5.28
N THR A 18 0.40 -3.64 -5.88
CA THR A 18 1.02 -3.39 -7.20
C THR A 18 0.01 -3.33 -8.34
N GLU A 19 -1.05 -4.16 -8.29
CA GLU A 19 -2.11 -4.17 -9.30
C GLU A 19 -3.02 -2.96 -9.14
N TRP A 20 -3.40 -2.65 -7.90
CA TRP A 20 -4.19 -1.46 -7.59
C TRP A 20 -3.45 -0.17 -7.96
N LEU A 21 -2.16 -0.08 -7.62
CA LEU A 21 -1.30 1.06 -7.97
C LEU A 21 -1.17 1.23 -9.50
N LYS A 22 -1.13 0.12 -10.25
CA LYS A 22 -1.13 0.15 -11.72
C LYS A 22 -2.43 0.75 -12.26
N GLN A 23 -3.59 0.28 -11.79
CA GLN A 23 -4.89 0.82 -12.20
C GLN A 23 -5.02 2.31 -11.87
N LEU A 24 -4.54 2.72 -10.69
CA LEU A 24 -4.53 4.12 -10.29
C LEU A 24 -3.65 4.98 -11.22
N LYS A 25 -2.45 4.52 -11.56
CA LYS A 25 -1.55 5.23 -12.49
C LYS A 25 -2.18 5.38 -13.88
N GLU A 26 -2.76 4.31 -14.42
CA GLU A 26 -3.48 4.34 -15.70
C GLU A 26 -4.65 5.34 -15.64
N TYR A 27 -5.42 5.36 -14.56
CA TYR A 27 -6.51 6.32 -14.38
C TYR A 27 -6.04 7.79 -14.36
N ILE A 28 -4.96 8.08 -13.63
CA ILE A 28 -4.37 9.43 -13.54
C ILE A 28 -3.90 9.89 -14.93
N GLU A 29 -3.21 9.02 -15.68
CA GLU A 29 -2.70 9.31 -17.02
C GLU A 29 -3.83 9.50 -18.04
N ASP A 30 -4.81 8.61 -18.07
CA ASP A 30 -5.94 8.64 -19.01
C ASP A 30 -6.82 9.89 -18.81
N ASN A 31 -7.01 10.32 -17.57
CA ASN A 31 -7.81 11.50 -17.23
C ASN A 31 -6.98 12.79 -17.17
N ARG A 32 -5.65 12.72 -17.35
CA ARG A 32 -4.72 13.86 -17.28
C ARG A 32 -4.87 14.70 -16.02
N LEU A 33 -5.04 14.03 -14.88
CA LEU A 33 -5.20 14.71 -13.60
C LEU A 33 -3.95 15.52 -13.24
N SER A 34 -4.14 16.72 -12.72
CA SER A 34 -3.07 17.48 -12.08
C SER A 34 -2.57 16.77 -10.81
N ASP A 35 -1.38 17.13 -10.33
CA ASP A 35 -0.83 16.61 -9.08
C ASP A 35 -1.78 16.77 -7.90
N GLU A 36 -2.51 17.88 -7.83
CA GLU A 36 -3.49 18.15 -6.77
C GLU A 36 -4.72 17.25 -6.91
N GLU A 37 -5.31 17.15 -8.11
CA GLU A 37 -6.45 16.28 -8.38
C GLU A 37 -6.11 14.81 -8.13
N ALA A 38 -4.93 14.37 -8.57
CA ALA A 38 -4.47 13.00 -8.39
C ALA A 38 -4.20 12.67 -6.91
N LYS A 39 -3.67 13.64 -6.13
CA LYS A 39 -3.51 13.49 -4.68
C LYS A 39 -4.86 13.36 -3.98
N ASN A 40 -5.81 14.25 -4.29
CA ASN A 40 -7.16 14.19 -3.72
C ASN A 40 -7.84 12.86 -4.05
N PHE A 41 -7.78 12.43 -5.31
CA PHE A 41 -8.32 11.14 -5.74
C PHE A 41 -7.67 9.96 -5.03
N PHE A 42 -6.33 9.96 -4.90
CA PHE A 42 -5.62 8.93 -4.14
C PHE A 42 -6.10 8.84 -2.69
N LEU A 43 -6.24 9.99 -2.02
CA LEU A 43 -6.70 10.07 -0.64
C LEU A 43 -8.13 9.52 -0.45
N GLU A 44 -9.02 9.74 -1.42
CA GLU A 44 -10.38 9.18 -1.41
C GLU A 44 -10.41 7.66 -1.56
N LYS A 45 -9.36 7.08 -2.14
CA LYS A 45 -9.31 5.66 -2.48
C LYS A 45 -8.47 4.83 -1.51
N ILE A 46 -7.81 5.41 -0.51
CA ILE A 46 -7.06 4.66 0.50
C ILE A 46 -7.74 4.71 1.88
N PRO A 47 -7.59 3.68 2.72
CA PRO A 47 -8.07 3.75 4.10
C PRO A 47 -7.24 4.73 4.94
N PHE A 48 -7.85 5.24 6.01
CA PHE A 48 -7.23 6.23 6.91
C PHE A 48 -5.91 5.75 7.53
N GLU A 49 -5.78 4.44 7.80
CA GLU A 49 -4.55 3.83 8.31
C GLU A 49 -3.38 4.03 7.32
N THR A 50 -3.59 3.72 6.03
CA THR A 50 -2.60 3.94 4.98
C THR A 50 -2.23 5.41 4.86
N TYR A 51 -3.22 6.30 4.93
CA TYR A 51 -2.99 7.75 4.93
C TYR A 51 -2.04 8.16 6.06
N ASN A 52 -2.31 7.71 7.30
CA ASN A 52 -1.46 8.03 8.46
C ASN A 52 -0.03 7.50 8.29
N HIS A 53 0.13 6.28 7.78
CA HIS A 53 1.46 5.72 7.52
C HIS A 53 2.23 6.57 6.50
N LEU A 54 1.59 6.97 5.41
CA LEU A 54 2.21 7.83 4.41
C LEU A 54 2.54 9.22 4.96
N GLN A 55 1.65 9.79 5.78
CA GLN A 55 1.85 11.09 6.40
C GLN A 55 3.06 11.07 7.35
N ASN A 56 3.25 10.01 8.13
CA ASN A 56 4.43 9.84 8.98
C ASN A 56 5.73 9.70 8.16
N LEU A 57 5.68 9.05 6.99
CA LEU A 57 6.84 8.91 6.12
C LEU A 57 7.25 10.23 5.43
N LEU A 58 6.32 11.17 5.28
CA LEU A 58 6.56 12.46 4.62
C LEU A 58 7.11 13.55 5.54
N GLU A 59 7.04 13.35 6.86
CA GLU A 59 7.40 14.38 7.82
C GLU A 59 8.78 15.00 7.54
N PRO A 60 8.91 16.34 7.61
CA PRO A 60 7.92 17.29 8.14
C PRO A 60 6.87 17.77 7.13
N LYS A 61 6.83 17.22 5.91
CA LYS A 61 5.89 17.64 4.86
C LYS A 61 4.56 16.90 4.95
N MET A 62 3.53 17.48 4.38
CA MET A 62 2.20 16.88 4.25
C MET A 62 1.95 16.39 2.82
N ILE A 63 1.05 15.41 2.65
CA ILE A 63 0.61 14.97 1.32
C ILE A 63 0.05 16.16 0.51
N SER A 64 -0.66 17.07 1.19
CA SER A 64 -1.23 18.29 0.61
C SER A 64 -0.20 19.36 0.25
N ASP A 65 1.07 19.22 0.63
CA ASP A 65 2.05 20.26 0.35
C ASP A 65 2.32 20.37 -1.16
N SER A 66 2.43 21.61 -1.64
CA SER A 66 2.63 21.93 -3.05
C SER A 66 3.93 21.37 -3.64
N ASP A 67 4.93 21.11 -2.80
CA ASP A 67 6.25 20.59 -3.20
C ASP A 67 6.35 19.06 -3.09
N VAL A 68 5.29 18.39 -2.63
CA VAL A 68 5.16 16.93 -2.63
C VAL A 68 4.39 16.52 -3.88
N SER A 69 5.03 15.83 -4.81
CA SER A 69 4.37 15.38 -6.05
C SER A 69 3.56 14.11 -5.83
N ILE A 70 2.52 13.90 -6.67
CA ILE A 70 1.76 12.64 -6.66
C ILE A 70 2.70 11.44 -6.91
N LYS A 71 3.69 11.60 -7.79
CA LYS A 71 4.70 10.56 -8.05
C LYS A 71 5.39 10.11 -6.76
N LYS A 72 5.82 11.06 -5.91
CA LYS A 72 6.46 10.74 -4.63
C LYS A 72 5.50 9.97 -3.71
N ILE A 73 4.23 10.36 -3.65
CA ILE A 73 3.20 9.66 -2.86
C ILE A 73 3.02 8.22 -3.33
N LEU A 74 2.91 8.01 -4.64
CA LEU A 74 2.74 6.68 -5.23
C LEU A 74 3.96 5.79 -5.00
N ASP A 75 5.17 6.35 -5.04
CA ASP A 75 6.40 5.62 -4.75
C ASP A 75 6.45 5.21 -3.26
N LEU A 76 6.13 6.12 -2.33
CA LEU A 76 6.04 5.82 -0.89
C LEU A 76 4.98 4.75 -0.58
N PHE A 77 3.83 4.80 -1.25
CA PHE A 77 2.80 3.77 -1.13
C PHE A 77 3.30 2.41 -1.61
N GLY A 78 4.00 2.37 -2.74
CA GLY A 78 4.62 1.16 -3.26
C GLY A 78 5.63 0.55 -2.28
N ASP A 79 6.50 1.39 -1.71
CA ASP A 79 7.50 0.97 -0.73
C ASP A 79 6.87 0.46 0.57
N LEU A 80 5.84 1.15 1.07
CA LEU A 80 5.11 0.77 2.28
C LEU A 80 4.50 -0.65 2.16
N TYR A 81 3.82 -0.96 1.06
CA TYR A 81 3.20 -2.28 0.89
C TYR A 81 4.18 -3.37 0.47
N ARG A 82 5.31 -3.00 -0.14
CA ARG A 82 6.43 -3.93 -0.29
C ARG A 82 6.98 -4.34 1.08
N TYR A 83 7.13 -3.38 1.99
CA TYR A 83 7.60 -3.64 3.35
C TYR A 83 6.61 -4.48 4.17
N TYR A 84 5.30 -4.17 4.13
CA TYR A 84 4.30 -4.98 4.82
C TYR A 84 4.31 -6.44 4.36
N ARG A 85 4.43 -6.67 3.06
CA ARG A 85 4.55 -8.03 2.53
C ARG A 85 5.75 -8.76 3.10
N SER A 86 6.91 -8.09 3.17
CA SER A 86 8.11 -8.68 3.77
C SER A 86 7.88 -9.05 5.24
N ILE A 87 7.27 -8.17 6.06
CA ILE A 87 6.98 -8.51 7.47
C ILE A 87 6.02 -9.70 7.56
N THR A 88 4.93 -9.71 6.80
CA THR A 88 3.97 -10.84 6.86
C THR A 88 4.64 -12.15 6.44
N GLU A 89 5.51 -12.12 5.42
CA GLU A 89 6.27 -13.31 4.99
C GLU A 89 7.28 -13.75 6.07
N TYR A 90 7.92 -12.83 6.82
CA TYR A 90 8.81 -13.18 7.94
C TYR A 90 8.05 -13.66 9.18
N GLY A 91 6.92 -13.04 9.54
CA GLY A 91 6.09 -13.46 10.67
C GLY A 91 5.48 -14.85 10.47
N LEU A 92 5.08 -15.18 9.22
CA LEU A 92 4.64 -16.54 8.87
C LEU A 92 5.78 -17.56 8.93
N VAL A 93 7.03 -17.15 8.69
CA VAL A 93 8.19 -18.04 8.88
C VAL A 93 8.43 -18.26 10.37
N GLU A 94 8.34 -17.24 11.22
CA GLU A 94 8.48 -17.41 12.67
C GLU A 94 7.35 -18.25 13.27
N GLU A 95 6.09 -18.04 12.87
CA GLU A 95 4.97 -18.90 13.31
C GLU A 95 5.13 -20.35 12.86
N ASN A 96 5.62 -20.61 11.64
CA ASN A 96 5.88 -21.99 11.18
C ASN A 96 7.12 -22.61 11.81
N VAL A 97 8.14 -21.84 12.19
CA VAL A 97 9.31 -22.36 12.93
C VAL A 97 8.88 -22.72 14.35
N LEU A 98 8.13 -21.86 15.04
CA LEU A 98 7.63 -22.12 16.39
C LEU A 98 6.64 -23.29 16.43
N ALA A 99 5.74 -23.40 15.44
CA ALA A 99 4.79 -24.50 15.35
C ALA A 99 5.43 -25.86 15.00
N ASN A 100 6.62 -25.86 14.37
CA ASN A 100 7.37 -27.10 14.10
C ASN A 100 8.37 -27.44 15.23
N GLU A 101 8.75 -26.50 16.10
CA GLU A 101 9.58 -26.79 17.26
C GLU A 101 8.76 -27.37 18.44
N GLU A 102 7.48 -27.02 18.60
CA GLU A 102 6.61 -27.61 19.64
C GLU A 102 6.22 -29.08 19.39
N ASP A 103 6.36 -29.62 18.16
CA ASP A 103 6.04 -31.03 17.86
C ASP A 103 7.23 -31.98 18.14
N HIS A 104 8.39 -31.46 18.53
CA HIS A 104 9.63 -32.25 18.69
C HIS A 104 10.16 -32.37 20.13
N ASP A 105 9.47 -31.83 21.14
CA ASP A 105 9.90 -31.90 22.57
C ASP A 105 9.25 -33.04 23.39
N ASP A 106 8.65 -34.06 22.75
CA ASP A 106 8.11 -35.27 23.42
C ASP A 106 9.00 -36.53 23.20
N VAL A 107 10.32 -36.36 23.26
CA VAL A 107 11.28 -37.46 23.38
C VAL A 107 11.98 -37.36 24.74
N VAL A 108 11.27 -37.79 25.78
CA VAL A 108 11.90 -38.14 27.07
C VAL A 108 12.40 -39.58 26.97
N LEU A 109 13.70 -39.74 27.24
CA LEU A 109 14.46 -40.99 27.41
C LEU A 109 13.72 -42.08 28.23
#